data_AF-A0A2S7XZ81-F1
#
_entry.id   AF-A0A2S7XZ81-F1
#
_cell.length_a   1.000
_cell.length_b   1.000
_cell.length_c   1.000
_cell.angle_alpha   90.00
_cell.angle_beta   90.00
_cell.angle_gamma   90.00
#
_symmetry.space_group_name_H-M   'P 1'
#
loop_
_entity.id
_entity.type
_entity.pdbx_description
1 polymer ?
#
loop_
_entity_poly.entity_id
_entity_poly.type
_entity_poly.pdbx_seq_one_letter_code
_entity_poly.pdbx_strand_id
1 'polypeptide(L)'
;MGRSEYNVDVFYVSPGGYQDVAKPGEGITAAGKDEIDLELKRSSKEEVKRCLERHWNNEDSSPLLSTYENEGHAYEIASRFLREGHTVTIVVIHLANIAGKGFTWRKTRPLIDSLGLKILPGKIYRYSESERLFVHHIPDAAITEARQLTQDVIS
;
A
#
# COMPACT_ATOMS: atom_id res chain seq x y z
N MET A 1 23.28 -1.65 -14.84
CA MET A 1 22.08 -2.47 -15.13
C MET A 1 21.04 -2.16 -14.08
N GLY A 2 20.02 -1.38 -14.42
CA GLY A 2 18.97 -1.01 -13.47
C GLY A 2 18.16 -2.23 -13.08
N ARG A 3 18.03 -2.52 -11.78
CA ARG A 3 17.01 -3.46 -11.30
C ARG A 3 15.67 -2.97 -11.82
N SER A 4 14.93 -3.83 -12.52
CA SER A 4 13.55 -3.54 -12.91
C SER A 4 12.80 -3.10 -11.66
N GLU A 5 12.07 -1.98 -11.71
CA GLU A 5 11.28 -1.49 -10.57
C GLU A 5 10.17 -2.48 -10.16
N TYR A 6 9.93 -3.49 -10.99
CA TYR A 6 9.04 -4.61 -10.75
C TYR A 6 9.73 -5.82 -10.09
N ASN A 7 11.07 -5.94 -10.09
CA ASN A 7 11.73 -7.06 -9.43
C ASN A 7 11.98 -6.77 -7.95
N VAL A 8 10.90 -6.59 -7.19
CA VAL A 8 10.91 -6.24 -5.78
C VAL A 8 9.65 -6.77 -5.10
N ASP A 9 9.81 -7.19 -3.85
CA ASP A 9 8.71 -7.53 -2.95
C ASP A 9 8.24 -6.28 -2.22
N VAL A 10 6.93 -6.14 -2.10
CA VAL A 10 6.31 -5.14 -1.22
C VAL A 10 5.33 -5.82 -0.28
N PHE A 11 5.13 -5.20 0.87
CA PHE A 11 4.36 -5.74 1.98
C PHE A 11 3.10 -4.90 2.19
N TYR A 12 1.94 -5.55 2.11
CA TYR A 12 0.66 -4.96 2.49
C TYR A 12 0.30 -5.40 3.91
N VAL A 13 -0.29 -4.51 4.70
CA VAL A 13 -0.72 -4.80 6.08
C VAL A 13 -2.23 -4.66 6.16
N SER A 14 -2.92 -5.76 6.49
CA SER A 14 -4.36 -5.77 6.74
C SER A 14 -4.66 -5.91 8.24
N PRO A 15 -5.46 -5.01 8.83
CA PRO A 15 -5.88 -5.07 10.24
C PRO A 15 -7.14 -5.92 10.51
N GLY A 16 -7.71 -6.60 9.50
CA GLY A 16 -8.85 -7.52 9.70
C GLY A 16 -8.49 -9.00 9.67
N GLY A 17 -7.22 -9.37 9.52
CA GLY A 17 -6.76 -10.76 9.51
C GLY A 17 -6.92 -11.45 8.14
N TYR A 18 -6.77 -12.78 8.08
CA TYR A 18 -6.80 -13.50 6.80
C TYR A 18 -8.09 -13.27 5.99
N GLN A 19 -9.23 -13.08 6.65
CA GLN A 19 -10.53 -12.87 5.99
C GLN A 19 -10.57 -11.65 5.06
N ASP A 20 -9.73 -10.63 5.30
CA ASP A 20 -9.64 -9.44 4.47
C ASP A 20 -8.83 -9.65 3.19
N VAL A 21 -7.94 -10.65 3.18
CA VAL A 21 -6.90 -10.80 2.14
C VAL A 21 -6.87 -12.18 1.49
N ALA A 22 -7.49 -13.20 2.09
CA ALA A 22 -7.46 -14.59 1.65
C ALA A 22 -8.74 -14.97 0.92
N LYS A 23 -9.13 -14.19 -0.09
CA LYS A 23 -10.17 -14.58 -1.05
C LYS A 23 -9.48 -15.10 -2.32
N PRO A 24 -9.39 -16.44 -2.50
CA PRO A 24 -8.65 -17.01 -3.62
C PRO A 24 -9.16 -16.47 -4.96
N GLY A 25 -8.26 -15.97 -5.79
CA GLY A 25 -8.58 -15.45 -7.12
C GLY A 25 -9.16 -14.03 -7.15
N GLU A 26 -9.44 -13.40 -6.00
CA GLU A 26 -9.98 -12.03 -5.95
C GLU A 26 -8.91 -10.97 -5.67
N GLY A 27 -7.79 -11.32 -5.03
CA GLY A 27 -6.77 -10.36 -4.57
C GLY A 27 -7.28 -9.45 -3.45
N ILE A 28 -6.71 -8.24 -3.35
CA ILE A 28 -7.05 -7.24 -2.33
C ILE A 28 -7.66 -6.01 -3.00
N THR A 29 -8.80 -5.56 -2.49
CA THR A 29 -9.53 -4.42 -3.07
C THR A 29 -9.66 -3.30 -2.05
N ALA A 30 -9.37 -2.07 -2.47
CA ALA A 30 -9.57 -0.87 -1.68
C ALA A 30 -11.07 -0.62 -1.48
N ALA A 31 -11.46 -0.13 -0.31
CA ALA A 31 -12.86 0.19 -0.04
C ALA A 31 -13.35 1.40 -0.86
N GLY A 32 -12.47 2.36 -1.13
CA GLY A 32 -12.78 3.56 -1.90
C GLY A 32 -12.96 3.28 -3.39
N LYS A 33 -13.98 3.91 -3.97
CA LYS A 33 -14.34 3.79 -5.39
C LYS A 33 -14.01 5.02 -6.23
N ASP A 34 -13.44 6.05 -5.61
CA ASP A 34 -13.06 7.30 -6.28
C ASP A 34 -12.06 7.01 -7.40
N GLU A 35 -12.43 7.29 -8.64
CA GLU A 35 -11.50 7.16 -9.77
C GLU A 35 -10.38 8.19 -9.66
N ILE A 36 -9.14 7.71 -9.48
CA ILE A 36 -7.96 8.56 -9.37
C ILE A 36 -6.83 8.06 -10.27
N ASP A 37 -6.20 8.98 -10.99
CA ASP A 37 -5.06 8.68 -11.84
C ASP A 37 -3.79 9.32 -11.26
N LEU A 38 -2.98 8.51 -10.58
CA LEU A 38 -1.70 8.92 -10.00
C LEU A 38 -0.63 9.23 -11.07
N GLU A 39 -0.88 8.97 -12.36
CA GLU A 39 0.01 9.36 -13.45
C GLU A 39 -0.23 10.77 -13.95
N LEU A 40 -1.25 11.47 -13.44
CA LEU A 40 -1.64 12.82 -13.85
C LEU A 40 -1.99 12.95 -15.34
N LYS A 41 -2.43 11.85 -15.98
CA LYS A 41 -2.93 11.87 -17.37
C LYS A 41 -4.39 12.27 -17.42
N ARG A 42 -5.18 11.85 -16.42
CA ARG A 42 -6.63 12.08 -16.32
C ARG A 42 -7.06 12.89 -15.10
N SER A 43 -6.29 12.84 -14.02
CA SER A 43 -6.56 13.60 -12.80
C SER A 43 -5.64 14.81 -12.69
N SER A 44 -6.17 15.93 -12.20
CA SER A 44 -5.40 17.13 -11.87
C SER A 44 -4.49 16.90 -10.65
N LYS A 45 -3.45 17.73 -10.52
CA LYS A 45 -2.57 17.68 -9.34
C LYS A 45 -3.36 17.88 -8.05
N GLU A 46 -4.29 18.82 -8.03
CA GLU A 46 -5.10 19.14 -6.86
C GLU A 46 -6.03 17.99 -6.46
N GLU A 47 -6.56 17.21 -7.41
CA GLU A 47 -7.33 16.00 -7.12
C GLU A 47 -6.46 14.91 -6.48
N VAL A 48 -5.27 14.66 -7.04
CA VAL A 48 -4.33 13.68 -6.49
C VAL A 48 -3.87 14.10 -5.10
N LYS A 49 -3.57 15.39 -4.88
CA LYS A 49 -3.21 15.93 -3.56
C LYS A 49 -4.30 15.65 -2.53
N ARG A 50 -5.55 16.02 -2.82
CA ARG A 50 -6.70 15.77 -1.93
C ARG A 50 -6.90 14.28 -1.69
N CYS A 51 -6.67 13.44 -2.69
CA CYS A 51 -6.74 11.98 -2.54
C CYS A 51 -5.69 11.47 -1.55
N LEU A 52 -4.42 11.88 -1.69
CA LEU A 52 -3.34 11.48 -0.79
C LEU A 52 -3.55 11.98 0.64
N GLU A 53 -3.94 13.24 0.80
CA GLU A 53 -4.26 13.82 2.11
C GLU A 53 -5.40 13.08 2.80
N ARG A 54 -6.46 12.71 2.07
CA ARG A 54 -7.54 11.89 2.62
C ARG A 54 -7.05 10.48 2.98
N HIS A 55 -6.28 9.85 2.10
CA HIS A 55 -5.76 8.50 2.31
C HIS A 55 -4.93 8.39 3.60
N TRP A 56 -4.00 9.32 3.84
CA TRP A 56 -3.17 9.26 5.05
C TRP A 56 -3.90 9.65 6.33
N ASN A 57 -5.02 10.38 6.23
CA ASN A 57 -5.85 10.70 7.37
C ASN A 57 -6.90 9.61 7.67
N ASN A 58 -7.36 8.90 6.64
CA ASN A 58 -8.38 7.85 6.72
C ASN A 58 -8.19 6.84 5.57
N GLU A 59 -7.41 5.80 5.83
CA GLU A 59 -7.09 4.77 4.84
C GLU A 59 -8.32 3.89 4.50
N ASP A 60 -9.21 3.64 5.46
CA ASP A 60 -10.33 2.70 5.35
C ASP A 60 -11.38 3.07 4.29
N SER A 61 -11.37 4.31 3.80
CA SER A 61 -12.26 4.79 2.72
C SER A 61 -11.53 5.17 1.44
N SER A 62 -10.20 4.99 1.43
CA SER A 62 -9.35 5.40 0.33
C SER A 62 -9.50 4.49 -0.89
N PRO A 63 -9.42 5.02 -2.12
CA PRO A 63 -9.21 4.19 -3.32
C PRO A 63 -7.77 3.66 -3.41
N LEU A 64 -6.89 4.03 -2.47
CA LEU A 64 -5.47 3.67 -2.47
C LEU A 64 -5.19 2.58 -1.43
N LEU A 65 -4.30 1.66 -1.78
CA LEU A 65 -3.75 0.65 -0.87
C LEU A 65 -2.27 0.94 -0.64
N SER A 66 -1.89 1.16 0.62
CA SER A 66 -0.48 1.34 0.99
C SER A 66 0.26 0.01 1.07
N THR A 67 1.38 -0.07 0.36
CA THR A 67 2.31 -1.20 0.44
C THR A 67 3.72 -0.68 0.70
N TYR A 68 4.58 -1.47 1.32
CA TYR A 68 5.90 -1.00 1.76
C TYR A 68 7.00 -1.90 1.21
N GLU A 69 8.05 -1.34 0.62
CA GLU A 69 9.24 -2.10 0.19
C GLU A 69 10.07 -2.61 1.37
N ASN A 70 9.97 -1.96 2.53
CA ASN A 70 10.71 -2.33 3.73
C ASN A 70 9.82 -3.19 4.64
N GLU A 71 10.16 -4.46 4.79
CA GLU A 71 9.46 -5.41 5.67
C GLU A 71 9.36 -4.88 7.11
N GLY A 72 10.42 -4.25 7.63
CA GLY A 72 10.43 -3.67 8.97
C GLY A 72 9.39 -2.55 9.14
N HIS A 73 9.14 -1.74 8.12
CA HIS A 73 8.07 -0.74 8.16
C HIS A 73 6.69 -1.40 8.22
N ALA A 74 6.47 -2.49 7.48
CA ALA A 74 5.22 -3.25 7.55
C ALA A 74 5.00 -3.87 8.95
N TYR A 75 6.05 -4.42 9.57
CA TYR A 75 5.98 -4.92 10.95
C TYR A 75 5.73 -3.83 11.99
N GLU A 76 6.31 -2.63 11.83
CA GLU A 76 6.03 -1.51 12.73
C GLU A 76 4.56 -1.09 12.67
N ILE A 77 3.97 -1.05 11.47
CA ILE A 77 2.55 -0.75 11.27
C ILE A 77 1.70 -1.87 11.84
N ALA A 78 2.04 -3.13 11.56
CA ALA A 78 1.35 -4.29 12.12
C ALA A 78 1.35 -4.29 13.65
N SER A 79 2.50 -3.99 14.27
CA SER A 79 2.66 -3.87 15.72
C SER A 79 1.72 -2.84 16.34
N ARG A 80 1.38 -1.78 15.61
CA ARG A 80 0.43 -0.77 16.07
C ARG A 80 -0.98 -1.35 16.14
N PHE A 81 -1.45 -1.95 15.05
CA PHE A 81 -2.78 -2.57 14.99
C PHE A 81 -2.92 -3.70 16.02
N LEU A 82 -1.89 -4.52 16.22
CA LEU A 82 -1.89 -5.57 17.24
C LEU A 82 -2.03 -5.02 18.66
N ARG A 83 -1.39 -3.88 18.97
CA ARG A 83 -1.55 -3.18 20.27
C ARG A 83 -2.94 -2.56 20.45
N GLU A 84 -3.59 -2.21 19.36
CA GLU A 84 -4.98 -1.74 19.32
C GLU A 84 -6.00 -2.91 19.38
N GLY A 85 -5.52 -4.17 19.42
CA GLY A 85 -6.34 -5.38 19.58
C GLY A 85 -6.83 -5.99 18.26
N HIS A 86 -6.32 -5.53 17.13
CA HIS A 86 -6.66 -6.07 15.81
C HIS A 86 -5.95 -7.39 15.52
N THR A 87 -6.56 -8.21 14.67
CA THR A 87 -5.87 -9.33 14.03
C THR A 87 -5.19 -8.82 12.78
N VAL A 88 -3.87 -9.04 12.63
CA VAL A 88 -3.12 -8.45 11.51
C VAL A 88 -2.63 -9.52 10.57
N THR A 89 -2.69 -9.27 9.27
CA THR A 89 -2.04 -10.10 8.25
C THR A 89 -1.08 -9.26 7.41
N ILE A 90 0.16 -9.73 7.28
CA ILE A 90 1.12 -9.18 6.32
C ILE A 90 1.05 -10.02 5.04
N VAL A 91 0.87 -9.35 3.91
CA VAL A 91 0.80 -9.97 2.59
C VAL A 91 2.03 -9.58 1.78
N VAL A 92 2.72 -10.58 1.22
CA VAL A 92 3.90 -10.40 0.37
C VAL A 92 3.46 -10.34 -1.09
N ILE A 93 3.81 -9.24 -1.75
CA ILE A 93 3.40 -8.92 -3.12
C ILE A 93 4.65 -8.83 -3.98
N HIS A 94 4.78 -9.72 -4.96
CA HIS A 94 5.89 -9.72 -5.91
C HIS A 94 5.50 -8.95 -7.18
N LEU A 95 6.04 -7.74 -7.34
CA LEU A 95 5.63 -6.85 -8.44
C LEU A 95 5.94 -7.41 -9.83
N ALA A 96 6.91 -8.33 -9.97
CA ALA A 96 7.30 -8.87 -11.27
C ALA A 96 6.16 -9.69 -11.89
N ASN A 97 5.31 -10.28 -11.06
CA ASN A 97 4.16 -11.08 -11.51
C ASN A 97 3.09 -10.24 -12.20
N ILE A 98 3.12 -8.91 -12.05
CA ILE A 98 2.17 -7.97 -12.65
C ILE A 98 2.80 -6.97 -13.60
N ALA A 99 4.08 -7.15 -13.92
CA ALA A 99 4.77 -6.33 -14.91
C ALA A 99 4.06 -6.41 -16.27
N GLY A 100 3.72 -5.25 -16.83
CA GLY A 100 3.04 -5.15 -18.13
C GLY A 100 1.56 -5.55 -18.15
N LYS A 101 0.95 -5.85 -16.99
CA LYS A 101 -0.47 -6.26 -16.90
C LYS A 101 -1.46 -5.12 -16.67
N GLY A 102 -1.02 -3.87 -16.76
CA GLY A 102 -1.90 -2.68 -16.69
C GLY A 102 -2.38 -2.29 -15.29
N PHE A 103 -1.83 -2.87 -14.23
CA PHE A 103 -2.12 -2.45 -12.86
C PHE A 103 -1.40 -1.14 -12.51
N THR A 104 -2.12 -0.20 -11.89
CA THR A 104 -1.59 1.11 -11.55
C THR A 104 -1.06 1.12 -10.13
N TRP A 105 0.25 1.35 -9.99
CA TRP A 105 0.88 1.66 -8.71
C TRP A 105 1.96 2.73 -8.88
N ARG A 106 2.27 3.47 -7.81
CA ARG A 106 3.30 4.52 -7.81
C ARG A 106 4.08 4.54 -6.50
N LYS A 107 5.38 4.83 -6.59
CA LYS A 107 6.19 5.20 -5.42
C LYS A 107 5.70 6.54 -4.86
N THR A 108 5.50 6.60 -3.55
CA THR A 108 4.90 7.77 -2.90
C THR A 108 5.80 9.00 -2.97
N ARG A 109 7.10 8.87 -2.67
CA ARG A 109 8.03 10.02 -2.64
C ARG A 109 8.13 10.79 -3.96
N PRO A 110 8.45 10.14 -5.10
CA PRO A 110 8.48 10.83 -6.39
C PRO A 110 7.13 11.46 -6.76
N LEU A 111 6.02 10.83 -6.36
CA LEU A 111 4.68 11.39 -6.58
C LEU A 111 4.50 12.69 -5.78
N ILE A 112 4.79 12.70 -4.48
CA ILE A 112 4.74 13.89 -3.63
C ILE A 112 5.59 15.02 -4.21
N ASP A 113 6.83 14.73 -4.60
CA ASP A 113 7.75 15.72 -5.17
C ASP A 113 7.16 16.34 -6.46
N SER A 114 6.58 15.50 -7.34
CA SER A 114 5.94 15.97 -8.58
C SER A 114 4.70 16.85 -8.35
N LEU A 115 4.02 16.65 -7.22
CA LEU A 115 2.84 17.41 -6.80
C LEU A 115 3.24 18.71 -6.08
N GLY A 116 4.50 18.86 -5.65
CA GLY A 116 4.94 19.96 -4.81
C GLY A 116 4.29 19.94 -3.42
N LEU A 117 3.90 18.75 -2.94
CA LEU A 117 3.38 18.59 -1.58
C LEU A 117 4.51 18.74 -0.58
N LYS A 118 4.31 19.60 0.43
CA LYS A 118 5.18 19.61 1.59
C LYS A 118 4.85 18.38 2.42
N ILE A 119 5.79 17.44 2.47
CA ILE A 119 5.66 16.27 3.33
C ILE A 119 5.57 16.76 4.77
N LEU A 120 4.48 16.45 5.46
CA LEU A 120 4.36 16.79 6.86
C LEU A 120 5.38 15.95 7.67
N PRO A 121 6.19 16.57 8.54
CA PRO A 121 7.14 15.85 9.37
C PRO A 121 6.42 14.87 10.28
N GLY A 122 7.02 13.69 10.50
CA GLY A 122 6.46 12.65 11.36
C GLY A 122 6.36 11.28 10.68
N LYS A 123 5.35 10.49 11.05
CA LYS A 123 5.20 9.08 10.60
C LYS A 123 4.96 8.94 9.10
N ILE A 124 4.19 9.86 8.50
CA ILE A 124 3.94 9.89 7.04
C ILE A 124 5.26 10.09 6.29
N TYR A 125 6.15 10.97 6.78
CA TYR A 125 7.48 11.14 6.19
C TYR A 125 8.28 9.83 6.20
N ARG A 126 8.30 9.11 7.32
CA ARG A 126 9.10 7.88 7.45
C ARG A 126 8.63 6.76 6.51
N TYR A 127 7.33 6.50 6.47
CA TYR A 127 6.82 5.37 5.69
C TYR A 127 6.76 5.66 4.19
N SER A 128 6.56 6.94 3.81
CA SER A 128 6.52 7.35 2.40
C SER A 128 7.83 7.12 1.62
N GLU A 129 8.96 6.88 2.29
CA GLU A 129 10.22 6.50 1.63
C GLU A 129 10.17 5.09 1.01
N SER A 130 9.45 4.17 1.66
CA SER A 130 9.27 2.80 1.18
C SER A 130 7.88 2.54 0.59
N GLU A 131 6.96 3.50 0.70
CA GLU A 131 5.57 3.31 0.33
C GLU A 131 5.38 3.29 -1.19
N ARG A 132 4.62 2.31 -1.64
CA ARG A 132 4.02 2.24 -2.96
C ARG A 132 2.51 2.17 -2.82
N LEU A 133 1.83 3.02 -3.58
CA LEU A 133 0.39 3.14 -3.60
C LEU A 133 -0.16 2.37 -4.79
N PHE A 134 -0.96 1.35 -4.53
CA PHE A 134 -1.81 0.72 -5.53
C PHE A 134 -3.13 1.46 -5.63
N VAL A 135 -3.67 1.58 -6.85
CA VAL A 135 -4.99 2.17 -7.07
C VAL A 135 -6.03 1.05 -7.19
N HIS A 136 -7.04 1.09 -6.34
CA HIS A 136 -8.19 0.19 -6.21
C HIS A 136 -7.89 -1.27 -5.88
N HIS A 137 -6.83 -1.85 -6.42
CA HIS A 137 -6.71 -3.30 -6.44
C HIS A 137 -5.26 -3.79 -6.51
N ILE A 138 -4.94 -4.77 -5.67
CA ILE A 138 -3.75 -5.61 -5.77
C ILE A 138 -4.22 -6.99 -6.23
N PRO A 139 -3.81 -7.46 -7.42
CA PRO A 139 -4.30 -8.73 -7.96
C PRO A 139 -3.70 -9.94 -7.26
N ASP A 140 -4.50 -11.01 -7.19
CA ASP A 140 -4.12 -12.30 -6.60
C ASP A 140 -2.80 -12.84 -7.17
N ALA A 141 -2.58 -12.69 -8.48
CA ALA A 141 -1.35 -13.12 -9.14
C ALA A 141 -0.07 -12.43 -8.60
N ALA A 142 -0.18 -11.28 -7.96
CA ALA A 142 0.94 -10.60 -7.31
C ALA A 142 1.20 -11.13 -5.90
N ILE A 143 0.20 -11.72 -5.26
CA ILE A 143 0.29 -12.21 -3.88
C ILE A 143 1.03 -13.55 -3.90
N THR A 144 2.13 -13.62 -3.15
CA THR A 144 2.96 -14.83 -3.04
C THR A 144 2.83 -15.50 -1.69
N GLU A 145 2.50 -14.72 -0.66
CA GLU A 145 2.35 -15.21 0.70
C GLU A 145 1.44 -14.29 1.50
N ALA A 146 0.71 -14.85 2.46
CA ALA A 146 0.01 -14.11 3.49
C ALA A 146 0.32 -14.74 4.84
N ARG A 147 0.69 -13.92 5.83
CA ARG A 147 1.08 -14.34 7.18
C ARG A 147 0.25 -13.58 8.21
N GLN A 148 -0.64 -14.28 8.92
CA GLN A 148 -1.32 -13.69 10.06
C GLN A 148 -0.38 -13.64 11.26
N LEU A 149 -0.32 -12.47 11.88
CA LEU A 149 0.45 -12.21 13.08
C LEU A 149 -0.45 -12.34 14.31
N THR A 150 0.07 -12.97 15.35
CA THR A 150 -0.54 -12.99 16.69
C THR A 150 0.25 -12.07 17.62
N GLN A 151 -0.35 -11.64 18.74
CA GLN A 151 0.31 -10.75 19.71
C GLN A 151 1.63 -11.34 20.25
N ASP A 152 1.77 -12.66 20.26
CA ASP A 152 2.97 -13.35 20.76
C ASP A 152 4.22 -13.17 19.88
N VAL A 153 4.06 -12.73 18.62
CA VAL A 153 5.14 -12.63 17.63
C VAL A 153 5.97 -11.34 17.80
N ILE A 154 5.53 -10.40 18.65
CA ILE A 154 6.12 -9.05 18.76
C ILE A 154 6.70 -8.79 20.16
N SER A 155 7.35 -9.83 20.72
CA SER A 155 8.07 -9.76 22.01
C SER A 155 9.52 -9.33 21.81
#